data_AF-A0A958IIR1-F1
#
_entry.id   AF-A0A958IIR1-F1
#
_cell.length_a   1.000
_cell.length_b   1.000
_cell.length_c   1.000
_cell.angle_alpha   90.00
_cell.angle_beta   90.00
_cell.angle_gamma   90.00
#
_symmetry.space_group_name_H-M   'P 1'
#
loop_
_entity.id
_entity.type
_entity.pdbx_description
1 polymer ?
#
loop_
_entity_poly.entity_id
_entity_poly.type
_entity_poly.pdbx_seq_one_letter_code
_entity_poly.pdbx_strand_id
1 'polypeptide(L)' 'MNSTDILSISFSAFVTVFFVLSCLAIFMNIIVKSFAVKKTETDAAIYSAIASAYQTIYPGTKITKIEETK' A
#
# COMPACT_ATOMS: atom_id res chain seq x y z
N MET A 1 -7.39 -13.94 46.74
CA MET A 1 -7.18 -13.62 45.31
C MET A 1 -6.02 -14.49 44.85
N ASN A 2 -6.26 -15.43 43.94
CA ASN A 2 -5.23 -16.38 43.53
C ASN A 2 -4.20 -15.64 42.68
N SER A 3 -2.92 -15.73 43.06
CA SER A 3 -1.81 -15.08 42.33
C SER A 3 -1.76 -15.49 40.84
N THR A 4 -2.32 -16.66 40.52
CA THR A 4 -2.51 -17.18 39.17
C THR A 4 -3.36 -16.28 38.27
N ASP A 5 -4.37 -15.61 38.83
CA ASP A 5 -5.31 -14.78 38.06
C ASP A 5 -4.64 -13.52 37.52
N ILE A 6 -3.80 -12.87 38.34
CA ILE A 6 -3.08 -11.64 37.98
C ILE A 6 -2.00 -11.93 36.93
N LEU A 7 -1.30 -13.06 37.08
CA LEU A 7 -0.31 -13.51 36.10
C LEU A 7 -0.98 -13.80 34.75
N SER A 8 -2.14 -14.47 34.76
CA SER A 8 -2.91 -14.80 33.55
C SER A 8 -3.40 -13.54 32.83
N ILE A 9 -3.95 -12.58 33.57
CA ILE A 9 -4.45 -11.33 32.98
C ILE A 9 -3.32 -10.51 32.35
N SER A 10 -2.17 -10.44 33.02
CA SER A 10 -1.01 -9.67 32.55
C SER A 10 -0.42 -10.27 31.29
N PHE A 11 -0.34 -11.61 31.23
CA PHE A 11 0.13 -12.32 30.06
C PHE A 11 -0.85 -12.16 28.88
N SER A 12 -2.15 -12.28 29.14
CA SER A 12 -3.20 -12.07 28.13
C SER A 12 -3.15 -10.67 27.52
N ALA A 13 -2.95 -9.63 28.34
CA ALA A 13 -2.79 -8.25 27.88
C ALA A 13 -1.55 -8.09 26.98
N PHE A 14 -0.41 -8.66 27.38
CA PHE A 14 0.81 -8.62 26.58
C PHE A 14 0.64 -9.28 25.20
N VAL A 15 0.05 -10.47 25.17
CA VAL A 15 -0.22 -11.20 23.92
C VAL A 15 -1.15 -10.40 23.02
N THR A 16 -2.18 -9.77 23.59
CA THR A 16 -3.15 -8.96 22.83
C THR A 16 -2.49 -7.75 22.18
N VAL A 17 -1.67 -7.00 22.93
CA VAL A 17 -0.95 -5.84 22.39
C VAL A 17 0.01 -6.26 21.28
N PHE A 18 0.76 -7.35 21.48
CA PHE A 18 1.69 -7.87 20.48
C PHE A 18 0.94 -8.31 19.20
N PHE A 19 -0.21 -8.95 19.36
CA PHE A 19 -1.06 -9.36 18.25
C PHE A 19 -1.56 -8.17 17.44
N VAL A 20 -2.03 -7.11 18.10
CA VAL A 20 -2.49 -5.88 17.43
C VAL A 20 -1.34 -5.20 16.67
N LEU A 21 -0.18 -5.04 17.31
CA LEU A 21 1.00 -4.45 16.67
C LEU A 21 1.47 -5.28 15.46
N SER A 22 1.49 -6.60 15.59
CA SER A 22 1.86 -7.51 14.50
C SER A 22 0.87 -7.40 13.33
N CYS A 23 -0.43 -7.39 13.62
CA CYS A 23 -1.47 -7.25 12.62
C CYS A 23 -1.30 -5.93 11.83
N LEU A 24 -1.06 -4.82 12.53
CA LEU A 24 -0.85 -3.52 11.90
C LEU A 24 0.42 -3.49 11.04
N ALA A 25 1.51 -4.09 11.51
CA ALA A 25 2.75 -4.22 10.75
C ALA A 25 2.56 -5.04 9.46
N ILE A 26 1.78 -6.14 9.53
CA ILE A 26 1.42 -6.95 8.36
C ILE A 26 0.65 -6.10 7.34
N PHE A 27 -0.37 -5.35 7.79
CA PHE A 27 -1.13 -4.48 6.90
C PHE A 27 -0.24 -3.43 6.22
N MET A 28 0.63 -2.76 6.99
CA MET A 28 1.58 -1.80 6.41
C MET A 28 2.49 -2.48 5.39
N ASN A 29 2.99 -3.69 5.66
CA ASN A 29 3.84 -4.44 4.73
C ASN A 29 3.10 -4.83 3.44
N ILE A 30 1.84 -5.26 3.56
CA ILE A 30 0.98 -5.59 2.42
C ILE A 30 0.73 -4.34 1.56
N ILE A 31 0.38 -3.21 2.19
CA ILE A 31 0.18 -1.94 1.49
C ILE A 31 1.47 -1.54 0.77
N VAL A 32 2.61 -1.53 1.46
CA VAL A 32 3.89 -1.18 0.83
C VAL A 32 4.24 -2.15 -0.29
N LYS A 33 4.01 -3.45 -0.18
CA LYS A 33 4.25 -4.38 -1.30
C LYS A 33 3.30 -4.19 -2.48
N SER A 34 2.04 -3.88 -2.20
CA SER A 34 1.02 -3.64 -3.23
C SER A 34 1.23 -2.31 -3.95
N PHE A 35 1.72 -1.29 -3.23
CA PHE A 35 1.93 0.07 -3.72
C PHE A 35 3.39 0.42 -4.00
N ALA A 36 4.34 -0.47 -3.71
CA ALA A 36 5.71 -0.37 -4.20
C ALA A 36 5.66 -0.63 -5.70
N VAL A 37 5.24 0.42 -6.43
CA VAL A 37 5.51 0.64 -7.83
C VAL A 37 6.99 0.41 -7.99
N LYS A 38 7.33 -0.76 -8.52
CA LYS A 38 8.69 -1.13 -8.87
C LYS A 38 9.22 0.01 -9.73
N LYS A 39 10.25 0.70 -9.24
CA LYS A 39 11.06 1.63 -10.05
C LYS A 39 11.73 0.83 -11.15
N THR A 40 11.01 0.51 -12.20
CA THR A 40 11.52 -0.04 -13.45
C THR A 40 10.46 0.22 -14.51
N GLU A 41 10.74 1.20 -15.37
CA GLU A 41 10.05 1.52 -16.63
C GLU A 41 8.70 2.24 -16.50
N THR A 42 8.76 3.55 -16.78
CA THR A 42 7.67 4.52 -16.99
C THR A 42 6.53 4.46 -15.97
N ASP A 43 6.57 5.40 -15.03
CA ASP A 43 5.60 5.52 -13.93
C ASP A 43 4.15 5.49 -14.46
N ALA A 44 3.40 4.46 -14.07
CA ALA A 44 2.00 4.30 -14.44
C ALA A 44 1.14 5.51 -14.01
N ALA A 45 1.59 6.26 -13.00
CA ALA A 45 0.99 7.53 -12.61
C ALA A 45 1.16 8.60 -13.71
N ILE A 46 2.35 8.70 -14.32
CA ILE A 46 2.62 9.62 -15.43
C ILE A 46 1.77 9.22 -16.65
N TYR A 47 1.73 7.93 -16.99
CA TYR A 47 0.89 7.45 -18.09
C TYR A 47 -0.60 7.78 -17.85
N SER A 48 -1.10 7.58 -16.62
CA SER A 48 -2.48 7.88 -16.24
C SER A 48 -2.78 9.39 -16.27
N ALA A 49 -1.85 10.22 -15.82
CA ALA A 49 -1.96 11.68 -15.89
C ALA A 49 -1.99 12.18 -17.35
N ILE A 50 -1.13 11.66 -18.21
CA ILE A 50 -1.11 12.01 -19.63
C ILE A 50 -2.40 11.54 -20.31
N ALA A 51 -2.82 10.29 -20.08
CA ALA A 51 -4.03 9.73 -20.68
C ALA A 51 -5.28 10.50 -20.27
N SER A 52 -5.42 10.85 -18.99
CA SER A 52 -6.57 11.64 -18.50
C SER A 52 -6.59 13.06 -19.08
N ALA A 53 -5.43 13.73 -19.19
CA ALA A 53 -5.34 15.02 -19.85
C ALA A 53 -5.70 14.95 -21.35
N TYR A 54 -5.16 13.97 -22.07
CA TYR A 54 -5.39 13.81 -23.50
C TYR A 54 -6.83 13.45 -23.86
N GLN A 55 -7.53 12.67 -23.03
CA GLN A 55 -8.94 12.33 -23.26
C GLN A 55 -9.86 13.55 -23.29
N THR A 56 -9.47 14.67 -22.66
CA THR A 56 -10.25 15.92 -22.70
C THR A 56 -10.22 16.55 -24.10
N ILE A 57 -9.10 16.42 -24.81
CA ILE A 57 -8.87 17.06 -26.11
C ILE A 57 -9.17 16.08 -27.26
N TYR A 58 -8.87 14.79 -27.09
CA TYR A 58 -8.99 13.74 -28.10
C TYR A 58 -9.77 12.53 -27.55
N PRO A 59 -11.10 12.67 -27.34
CA PRO A 59 -11.92 11.60 -26.80
C PRO A 59 -11.94 10.37 -27.72
N GLY A 60 -11.82 9.18 -27.13
CA GLY A 60 -11.89 7.91 -27.86
C GLY A 60 -10.64 7.53 -28.67
N THR A 61 -9.56 8.31 -28.59
CA THR A 61 -8.27 7.98 -29.22
C THR A 61 -7.41 7.09 -28.33
N LYS A 62 -6.59 6.22 -28.94
CA LYS A 62 -5.68 5.31 -28.23
C LYS A 62 -4.25 5.82 -28.33
N ILE A 63 -3.61 6.05 -27.19
CA ILE A 63 -2.21 6.44 -27.13
C ILE A 63 -1.35 5.20 -27.43
N THR A 64 -0.61 5.22 -28.54
CA THR A 64 0.17 4.08 -29.03
C THR A 64 1.65 4.15 -28.67
N LYS A 65 2.21 5.36 -28.47
CA LYS A 65 3.61 5.57 -28.11
C LYS A 65 3.75 6.88 -27.35
N ILE A 66 4.51 6.86 -26.25
CA ILE A 66 4.92 8.07 -25.51
C ILE A 66 6.44 8.06 -25.48
N GLU A 67 7.07 9.06 -26.09
CA GLU A 67 8.52 9.24 -26.10
C GLU A 67 8.84 10.57 -25.41
N GLU A 68 9.82 10.54 -24.53
CA GLU A 68 10.34 11.74 -23.88
C GLU A 68 11.50 12.28 -24.72
N THR A 69 11.35 13.48 -25.27
CA THR A 69 12.43 14.17 -25.99
C THR A 69 13.18 15.04 -24.99
N LYS A 70 14.50 14.80 -24.85
CA LYS A 70 15.40 15.54 -23.95
C LYS A 70 15.92 16.82 -24.59
#